data_AF-A0A450TIB2-F1
#
_entry.id   AF-A0A450TIB2-F1
#
_cell.length_a   1.000
_cell.length_b   1.000
_cell.length_c   1.000
_cell.angle_alpha   90.00
_cell.angle_beta   90.00
_cell.angle_gamma   90.00
#
_symmetry.space_group_name_H-M   'P 1'
#
loop_
_entity.id
_entity.type
_entity.pdbx_description
1 polymer ?
#
loop_
_entity_poly.entity_id
_entity_poly.type
_entity_poly.pdbx_seq_one_letter_code
_entity_poly.pdbx_strand_id
1 'polypeptide(L)' 'MSKAMTTNTQDPDMLDEYDFSNGVRGKYAQQYAQGTNIIRLDDDVAELFPTAEKVNEALRFLRRHYQGEHVGIG' A
#
# COMPACT_ATOMS: atom_id res chain seq x y z
N MET A 1 44.19 1.41 22.12
CA MET A 1 44.96 0.67 21.10
C MET A 1 44.11 0.63 19.84
N SER A 2 44.56 1.28 18.78
CA SER A 2 43.86 1.45 17.51
C SER A 2 43.87 0.14 16.71
N LYS A 3 42.77 -0.18 16.00
CA LYS A 3 42.85 -1.08 14.85
C LYS A 3 42.21 -0.41 13.64
N ALA A 4 43.01 -0.35 12.59
CA ALA A 4 42.82 0.42 11.38
C ALA A 4 41.81 -0.21 10.40
N MET A 5 41.26 0.68 9.58
CA MET A 5 40.91 0.61 8.15
C MET A 5 40.97 -0.75 7.41
N THR A 6 40.11 -0.83 6.38
CA THR A 6 40.15 -1.70 5.16
C THR A 6 39.07 -2.80 5.19
N THR A 7 38.20 -3.01 4.20
CA THR A 7 38.17 -2.70 2.75
C THR A 7 36.72 -2.54 2.29
N ASN A 8 36.50 -1.59 1.38
CA ASN A 8 35.42 -1.61 0.40
C ASN A 8 35.37 -3.00 -0.27
N THR A 9 34.45 -3.85 0.19
CA THR A 9 34.21 -5.14 -0.45
C THR A 9 33.23 -4.85 -1.56
N GLN A 10 33.74 -4.76 -2.79
CA GLN A 10 32.92 -4.79 -3.99
C GLN A 10 32.15 -6.10 -3.91
N ASP A 11 30.85 -5.99 -3.67
CA ASP A 11 29.95 -7.14 -3.73
C ASP A 11 30.14 -7.77 -5.12
N PRO A 12 30.56 -9.05 -5.22
CA PRO A 12 30.87 -9.68 -6.50
C PRO A 12 29.66 -9.71 -7.45
N ASP A 13 28.46 -9.51 -6.93
CA ASP A 13 27.22 -9.45 -7.69
C ASP A 13 26.81 -8.01 -8.08
N MET A 14 27.52 -6.98 -7.61
CA MET A 14 27.26 -5.59 -8.01
C MET A 14 27.92 -5.26 -9.36
N LEU A 15 27.11 -4.76 -10.29
CA LEU A 15 27.56 -4.25 -11.58
C LEU A 15 28.16 -2.85 -11.44
N ASP A 16 29.22 -2.59 -12.20
CA ASP A 16 29.94 -1.30 -12.21
C ASP A 16 29.04 -0.10 -12.58
N GLU A 17 27.94 -0.36 -13.28
CA GLU A 17 26.97 0.64 -13.74
C GLU A 17 26.04 1.14 -12.61
N TYR A 18 26.03 0.46 -11.46
CA TYR A 18 25.15 0.80 -10.36
C TYR A 18 25.74 1.83 -9.40
N ASP A 19 25.20 3.06 -9.45
CA ASP A 19 25.45 4.08 -8.44
C ASP A 19 24.33 4.11 -7.38
N PHE A 20 24.56 3.41 -6.27
CA PHE A 20 23.68 3.45 -5.10
C PHE A 20 24.07 4.52 -4.06
N SER A 21 25.01 5.43 -4.37
CA SER A 21 25.45 6.48 -3.44
C SER A 21 24.31 7.39 -2.97
N ASN A 22 23.28 7.54 -3.80
CA ASN A 22 22.06 8.31 -3.53
C ASN A 22 20.89 7.45 -3.01
N GLY A 23 21.12 6.17 -2.72
CA GLY A 23 20.11 5.24 -2.26
C GLY A 23 19.63 5.55 -0.83
N VAL A 24 18.32 5.75 -0.65
CA VAL A 24 17.71 5.96 0.67
C VAL A 24 16.94 4.70 1.09
N ARG A 25 17.39 4.04 2.16
CA ARG A 25 16.69 2.88 2.73
C ARG A 25 15.29 3.28 3.19
N GLY A 26 14.28 2.53 2.75
CA GLY A 26 12.90 2.73 3.18
C GLY A 26 12.19 3.95 2.57
N LYS A 27 12.68 4.51 1.46
CA LYS A 27 12.08 5.68 0.77
C LYS A 27 10.56 5.59 0.57
N TYR A 28 10.03 4.39 0.36
CA TYR A 28 8.60 4.12 0.17
C TYR A 28 7.99 3.20 1.25
N ALA A 29 8.76 2.83 2.28
CA ALA A 29 8.32 1.89 3.31
C ALA A 29 7.10 2.41 4.08
N GLN A 30 7.04 3.72 4.37
CA GLN A 30 5.87 4.33 5.02
C GLN A 30 4.63 4.32 4.13
N GLN A 31 4.78 4.57 2.82
CA GLN A 31 3.66 4.55 1.87
C GLN A 31 3.10 3.13 1.68
N TYR A 32 3.99 2.14 1.72
CA TYR A 32 3.60 0.73 1.69
C TYR A 32 2.91 0.30 2.99
N ALA A 33 3.41 0.75 4.15
CA ALA A 33 2.84 0.46 5.47
C ALA A 33 1.46 1.12 5.70
N GLN A 34 1.10 2.14 4.92
CA GLN A 34 -0.25 2.71 4.93
C GLN A 34 -1.32 1.73 4.39
N GLY A 35 -0.91 0.61 3.79
CA GLY A 35 -1.73 -0.58 3.59
C GLY A 35 -3.05 -0.33 2.86
N THR A 36 -3.09 -0.53 1.54
CA THR A 36 -4.38 -0.64 0.87
C THR A 36 -5.06 -1.94 1.30
N ASN A 37 -6.20 -1.84 1.98
CA ASN A 37 -7.02 -3.02 2.27
C ASN A 37 -7.62 -3.53 0.97
N ILE A 38 -7.14 -4.68 0.48
CA ILE A 38 -7.65 -5.31 -0.75
C ILE A 38 -8.81 -6.21 -0.37
N ILE A 39 -10.00 -5.85 -0.85
CA ILE A 39 -11.23 -6.62 -0.64
C ILE A 39 -11.63 -7.20 -1.99
N ARG A 40 -11.67 -8.53 -2.08
CA ARG A 40 -12.20 -9.22 -3.25
C ARG A 40 -13.74 -9.14 -3.20
N LEU A 41 -14.33 -8.82 -4.34
CA LEU A 41 -15.77 -8.93 -4.55
C LEU A 41 -16.09 -10.31 -5.12
N ASP A 42 -17.31 -10.78 -4.86
CA ASP A 42 -17.85 -11.94 -5.55
C ASP A 42 -18.02 -11.64 -7.05
N ASP A 43 -17.97 -12.68 -7.87
CA ASP A 43 -17.87 -12.54 -9.33
C ASP A 43 -19.10 -11.82 -9.91
N ASP A 44 -20.30 -12.10 -9.37
CA ASP A 44 -21.56 -11.46 -9.74
C ASP A 44 -21.60 -9.97 -9.37
N VAL A 45 -21.04 -9.60 -8.22
CA VAL A 45 -20.92 -8.20 -7.78
C VAL A 45 -19.92 -7.46 -8.66
N ALA A 46 -18.80 -8.09 -9.03
CA ALA A 46 -17.79 -7.51 -9.91
C ALA A 46 -18.32 -7.28 -11.34
N GLU A 47 -19.17 -8.18 -11.85
CA GLU A 47 -19.85 -8.01 -13.14
C GLU A 47 -20.76 -6.77 -13.15
N LEU A 48 -21.46 -6.50 -12.04
CA LEU A 48 -22.35 -5.35 -11.91
C LEU A 48 -21.61 -4.04 -11.67
N PHE A 49 -20.43 -4.08 -11.06
CA PHE A 49 -19.62 -2.91 -10.73
C PHE A 49 -18.21 -3.01 -11.31
N PRO A 50 -18.01 -2.56 -12.57
CA PRO A 50 -16.72 -2.72 -13.27
C PRO A 50 -15.55 -1.95 -12.65
N THR A 51 -15.82 -1.00 -11.74
CA THR A 51 -14.77 -0.17 -11.12
C THR A 51 -15.00 0.05 -9.62
N ALA A 52 -13.91 0.27 -8.89
CA ALA A 52 -13.95 0.57 -7.46
C ALA A 52 -14.69 1.88 -7.15
N GLU A 53 -14.66 2.86 -8.05
CA GLU A 53 -15.41 4.12 -7.90
C GLU A 53 -16.92 3.84 -7.82
N LYS A 54 -17.44 2.95 -8.68
CA LYS A 54 -18.86 2.60 -8.73
C LYS A 54 -19.33 1.85 -7.49
N VAL A 55 -18.53 0.92 -7.00
CA VAL A 55 -18.79 0.24 -5.71
C VAL A 55 -18.84 1.26 -4.57
N ASN A 56 -17.84 2.15 -4.49
CA ASN A 56 -17.76 3.14 -3.43
C ASN A 56 -18.91 4.17 -3.50
N GLU A 57 -19.33 4.56 -4.69
CA GLU A 57 -20.49 5.44 -4.91
C GLU A 57 -21.77 4.80 -4.33
N ALA A 58 -22.03 3.54 -4.66
CA ALA A 58 -23.18 2.78 -4.18
C ALA A 58 -23.16 2.61 -2.66
N LEU A 59 -22.04 2.20 -2.07
CA LEU A 59 -21.92 2.04 -0.62
C LEU A 59 -22.10 3.36 0.13
N ARG A 60 -21.59 4.48 -0.41
CA ARG A 60 -21.80 5.82 0.17
C ARG A 60 -23.25 6.27 0.05
N PHE A 61 -23.93 5.92 -1.04
CA PHE A 61 -25.38 6.14 -1.19
C PHE A 61 -26.14 5.37 -0.11
N LEU A 62 -25.92 4.06 0.01
CA LEU A 62 -26.53 3.23 1.06
C LEU A 62 -26.27 3.82 2.44
N ARG A 63 -25.03 4.16 2.78
CA ARG A 63 -24.69 4.79 4.07
C ARG A 63 -25.53 6.04 4.38
N ARG A 64 -25.82 6.89 3.39
CA ARG A 64 -26.65 8.10 3.59
C ARG A 64 -28.11 7.76 3.86
N HIS A 65 -28.64 6.71 3.25
CA HIS A 65 -30.05 6.35 3.33
C HIS A 65 -30.37 5.40 4.50
N TYR A 66 -29.40 4.62 4.97
CA TYR A 66 -29.55 3.76 6.15
C TYR A 66 -29.45 4.52 7.49
N GLN A 67 -29.05 5.80 7.49
CA GLN A 67 -29.04 6.66 8.69
C GLN A 67 -30.42 7.25 9.05
N GLY A 68 -31.46 6.99 8.25
CA GLY A 68 -32.82 7.46 8.51
C GLY A 68 -33.66 6.55 9.42
N GLU A 69 -33.21 5.33 9.70
CA GLU A 69 -34.03 4.32 10.37
C GLU A 69 -33.13 3.45 11.26
N HIS A 70 -33.06 3.74 12.57
CA HIS A 70 -32.36 2.95 13.61
C HIS A 70 -30.84 3.14 13.76
N VAL A 71 -30.43 4.13 14.57
CA VAL A 71 -29.42 3.89 15.62
C VAL A 71 -29.80 4.67 16.88
N GLY A 72 -30.78 4.13 17.61
CA GLY A 72 -30.75 4.16 19.07
C GLY A 72 -30.34 2.77 19.52
N ILE A 73 -29.14 2.64 20.09
CA ILE A 73 -28.66 1.48 20.83
C ILE A 73 -27.53 2.03 21.72
N GLY A 74 -27.63 2.07 23.06
CA GLY A 74 -28.52 1.32 23.94
C GLY A 74 -28.07 -0.12 24.00
#